data_AF-A0A957MDJ9-F1
#
_entry.id   AF-A0A957MDJ9-F1
#
_cell.length_a   1.000
_cell.length_b   1.000
_cell.length_c   1.000
_cell.angle_alpha   90.00
_cell.angle_beta   90.00
_cell.angle_gamma   90.00
#
_symmetry.space_group_name_H-M   'P 1'
#
loop_
_entity.id
_entity.type
_entity.pdbx_description
1 polymer ?
#
loop_
_entity_poly.entity_id
_entity_poly.type
_entity_poly.pdbx_seq_one_letter_code
_entity_poly.pdbx_strand_id
1 'polypeptide(L)'
;LFVGEPYTYSTTDDAPGVRIVDGTTLAEIRVIDQPGAPVYNPERNELLIVAYTVYTADPETGEVTGDLYPELTDLDQIGFLWCNSCRWADGAWYVPGQGMIAIDINAHCAGKGCGVVMPPRWYNAATMEAVDATAAPELQADCGSAVSAAGLVGDRYYRNRMYDRYVVYTNLYVDDLAGQPITWRDGLSTEFVNANTGQGYLFDGRVIDLATLSPIGQWPAACVLGYDAERGLLFGKREGSLYVIAERGGPVPQVDPPADQPLP
;
A
#
# COMPACT_ATOMS: atom_id res chain seq x y z
N LEU A 1 17.34 -1.44 -14.77
CA LEU A 1 15.93 -1.85 -14.57
C LEU A 1 15.94 -3.24 -13.97
N PHE A 2 15.12 -3.49 -12.96
CA PHE A 2 14.94 -4.82 -12.38
C PHE A 2 13.60 -5.37 -12.87
N VAL A 3 13.61 -6.57 -13.44
CA VAL A 3 12.45 -7.18 -14.07
C VAL A 3 12.29 -8.59 -13.53
N GLY A 4 11.19 -8.83 -12.84
CA GLY A 4 10.81 -10.16 -12.37
C GLY A 4 9.29 -10.31 -12.40
N GLU A 5 8.84 -11.52 -12.13
CA GLU A 5 7.43 -11.88 -12.19
C GLU A 5 6.91 -12.15 -10.77
N PRO A 6 5.69 -11.71 -10.42
CA PRO A 6 5.12 -12.07 -9.14
C PRO A 6 4.97 -13.59 -9.05
N TYR A 7 5.40 -14.15 -7.92
CA TYR A 7 5.58 -15.59 -7.71
C TYR A 7 4.29 -16.44 -7.84
N THR A 8 3.13 -15.82 -8.00
CA THR A 8 1.83 -16.48 -8.26
C THR A 8 1.53 -16.75 -9.73
N TYR A 9 2.24 -16.15 -10.68
CA TYR A 9 1.91 -16.26 -12.10
C TYR A 9 2.60 -17.44 -12.80
N SER A 10 3.66 -17.99 -12.23
CA SER A 10 4.53 -18.99 -12.86
C SER A 10 4.96 -20.06 -11.85
N THR A 11 5.04 -21.31 -12.29
CA THR A 11 5.70 -22.39 -11.54
C THR A 11 7.21 -22.12 -11.47
N THR A 12 7.90 -22.62 -10.44
CA THR A 12 9.36 -22.45 -10.29
C THR A 12 10.17 -22.95 -11.48
N ASP A 13 9.63 -23.91 -12.24
CA ASP A 13 10.29 -24.49 -13.40
C ASP A 13 10.16 -23.61 -14.67
N ASP A 14 9.18 -22.69 -14.68
CA ASP A 14 8.87 -21.82 -15.83
C ASP A 14 9.14 -20.33 -15.54
N ALA A 15 9.46 -19.96 -14.30
CA ALA A 15 9.70 -18.59 -13.87
C ALA A 15 11.17 -18.18 -14.08
N PRO A 16 11.50 -17.25 -14.99
CA PRO A 16 12.85 -16.70 -15.02
C PRO A 16 13.15 -15.99 -13.69
N GLY A 17 14.37 -16.15 -13.20
CA GLY A 17 14.89 -15.36 -12.08
C GLY A 17 14.82 -13.86 -12.35
N VAL A 18 15.09 -13.02 -11.34
CA VAL A 18 15.07 -11.57 -11.55
C VAL A 18 16.14 -11.15 -12.55
N ARG A 19 15.71 -10.51 -13.64
CA ARG A 19 16.59 -9.98 -14.69
C ARG A 19 16.98 -8.54 -14.40
N ILE A 20 18.25 -8.24 -14.58
CA ILE A 20 18.81 -6.90 -14.52
C ILE A 20 19.05 -6.45 -15.96
N VAL A 21 18.37 -5.38 -16.34
CA VAL A 21 18.36 -4.87 -17.71
C VAL A 21 18.91 -3.45 -17.73
N ASP A 22 19.79 -3.16 -18.69
CA ASP A 22 20.30 -1.81 -18.91
C ASP A 22 19.17 -0.85 -19.28
N GLY A 23 19.05 0.27 -18.56
CA GLY A 23 17.94 1.21 -18.75
C GLY A 23 17.95 1.95 -20.08
N THR A 24 19.07 1.97 -20.80
CA THR A 24 19.23 2.72 -22.06
C THR A 24 19.05 1.80 -23.27
N THR A 25 19.70 0.65 -23.24
CA THR A 25 19.78 -0.30 -24.36
C THR A 25 18.75 -1.41 -24.24
N LEU A 26 18.15 -1.59 -23.06
CA LEU A 26 17.27 -2.71 -22.72
C LEU A 26 17.95 -4.09 -22.88
N ALA A 27 19.28 -4.13 -22.96
CA ALA A 27 20.03 -5.37 -22.96
C ALA A 27 20.03 -5.98 -21.55
N GLU A 28 19.86 -7.30 -21.47
CA GLU A 28 20.05 -8.03 -20.22
C GLU A 28 21.53 -8.02 -19.83
N ILE A 29 21.80 -7.57 -18.60
CA ILE A 29 23.12 -7.50 -18.01
C ILE A 29 23.40 -8.77 -17.20
N ARG A 30 22.40 -9.25 -16.45
CA ARG A 30 22.50 -10.35 -15.50
C ARG A 30 21.13 -10.93 -15.16
N VAL A 31 21.12 -12.16 -14.67
CA VAL A 31 19.98 -12.79 -13.99
C VAL A 31 20.39 -13.16 -12.57
N ILE A 32 19.51 -12.89 -11.61
CA ILE A 32 19.55 -13.43 -10.24
C ILE A 32 18.63 -14.64 -10.26
N ASP A 33 19.16 -15.83 -9.96
CA ASP A 33 18.41 -17.10 -10.13
C ASP A 33 17.13 -17.17 -9.29
N GLN A 34 17.04 -16.41 -8.19
CA GLN A 34 15.84 -16.32 -7.37
C GLN A 34 14.69 -15.61 -8.12
N PRO A 35 13.57 -16.29 -8.43
CA PRO A 35 12.40 -15.67 -9.02
C PRO A 35 11.62 -14.84 -7.99
N GLY A 36 10.84 -13.88 -8.49
CA GLY A 36 9.94 -13.04 -7.71
C GLY A 36 9.84 -11.62 -8.26
N ALA A 37 9.00 -10.79 -7.62
CA ALA A 37 8.84 -9.39 -7.98
C ALA A 37 9.92 -8.52 -7.29
N PRO A 38 10.81 -7.85 -8.05
CA PRO A 38 11.87 -7.07 -7.45
C PRO A 38 11.41 -5.69 -6.97
N VAL A 39 11.92 -5.28 -5.82
CA VAL A 39 11.76 -3.95 -5.23
C VAL A 39 13.14 -3.45 -4.84
N TYR A 40 13.58 -2.37 -5.46
CA TYR A 40 14.91 -1.80 -5.21
C TYR A 40 14.87 -0.85 -4.02
N ASN A 41 15.77 -1.05 -3.06
CA ASN A 41 16.01 -0.14 -1.95
C ASN A 41 17.28 0.69 -2.22
N PRO A 42 17.14 1.97 -2.62
CA PRO A 42 18.27 2.81 -2.97
C PRO A 42 19.14 3.23 -1.79
N GLU A 43 18.64 3.20 -0.54
CA GLU A 43 19.39 3.64 0.64
C GLU A 43 20.54 2.68 1.01
N ARG A 44 20.43 1.43 0.58
CA ARG A 44 21.39 0.35 0.87
C ARG A 44 21.99 -0.29 -0.36
N ASN A 45 21.56 0.13 -1.56
CA ASN A 45 21.86 -0.54 -2.82
C ASN A 45 21.55 -2.05 -2.73
N GLU A 46 20.33 -2.39 -2.31
CA GLU A 46 19.90 -3.79 -2.16
C GLU A 46 18.59 -4.02 -2.93
N LEU A 47 18.37 -5.27 -3.30
CA LEU A 47 17.15 -5.72 -3.95
C LEU A 47 16.34 -6.60 -3.00
N LEU A 48 15.09 -6.26 -2.79
CA LEU A 48 14.11 -7.14 -2.18
C LEU A 48 13.38 -7.90 -3.28
N ILE A 49 13.33 -9.22 -3.19
CA ILE A 49 12.67 -10.09 -4.17
C ILE A 49 11.48 -10.73 -3.48
N VAL A 50 10.27 -10.25 -3.81
CA VAL A 50 9.02 -10.75 -3.26
C VAL A 50 8.65 -12.05 -3.95
N ALA A 51 8.67 -13.14 -3.19
CA ALA A 51 8.25 -14.48 -3.57
C ALA A 51 7.29 -15.02 -2.51
N TYR A 52 7.35 -16.32 -2.16
CA TYR A 52 6.59 -16.83 -1.01
C TYR A 52 7.03 -16.15 0.31
N THR A 53 8.32 -15.83 0.40
CA THR A 53 8.96 -14.97 1.40
C THR A 53 9.56 -13.74 0.69
N VAL A 54 10.29 -12.88 1.40
CA VAL A 54 11.07 -11.79 0.81
C VAL A 54 12.56 -12.10 0.94
N TYR A 55 13.20 -12.34 -0.20
CA TYR A 55 14.65 -12.51 -0.26
C TYR A 55 15.34 -11.15 -0.40
N THR A 56 16.53 -11.01 0.17
CA THR A 56 17.42 -9.87 -0.11
C THR A 56 18.51 -10.32 -1.07
N ALA A 57 18.91 -9.46 -2.00
CA ALA A 57 19.99 -9.72 -2.93
C ALA A 57 20.81 -8.46 -3.18
N ASP A 58 22.09 -8.66 -3.47
CA ASP A 58 22.99 -7.61 -3.96
C ASP A 58 22.77 -7.44 -5.48
N PRO A 59 22.29 -6.27 -5.94
CA PRO A 59 22.02 -6.03 -7.35
C PRO A 59 23.29 -5.95 -8.22
N GLU A 60 24.47 -5.70 -7.64
CA GLU A 60 25.73 -5.63 -8.38
C GLU A 60 26.33 -7.01 -8.62
N THR A 61 26.33 -7.87 -7.60
CA THR A 61 26.89 -9.23 -7.67
C THR A 61 25.85 -10.28 -8.06
N GLY A 62 24.56 -9.98 -7.91
CA GLY A 62 23.46 -10.93 -8.10
C GLY A 62 23.39 -12.02 -7.04
N GLU A 63 24.15 -11.90 -5.95
CA GLU A 63 24.12 -12.85 -4.84
C GLU A 63 22.88 -12.62 -3.99
N VAL A 64 22.14 -13.69 -3.67
CA VAL A 64 21.08 -13.65 -2.67
C VAL A 64 21.72 -13.62 -1.28
N THR A 65 21.50 -12.54 -0.55
CA THR A 65 22.17 -12.22 0.71
C THR A 65 21.37 -12.64 1.94
N GLY A 66 20.08 -12.98 1.81
CA GLY A 66 19.27 -13.40 2.94
C GLY A 66 17.79 -13.63 2.62
N ASP A 67 17.06 -14.00 3.66
CA ASP A 67 15.61 -14.23 3.68
C ASP A 67 15.05 -13.48 4.90
N LEU A 68 14.13 -12.54 4.66
CA LEU A 68 13.54 -11.71 5.71
C LEU A 68 12.49 -12.43 6.54
N TYR A 69 11.83 -13.46 5.99
CA TYR A 69 10.78 -14.21 6.66
C TYR A 69 10.90 -15.72 6.45
N PRO A 70 12.03 -16.32 6.88
CA PRO A 70 12.26 -17.75 6.70
C PRO A 70 11.17 -18.60 7.35
N GLU A 71 10.48 -18.08 8.38
CA GLU A 71 9.35 -18.75 9.02
C GLU A 71 8.16 -19.01 8.08
N LEU A 72 8.03 -18.24 6.99
CA LEU A 72 6.97 -18.45 5.99
C LEU A 72 7.24 -19.66 5.10
N THR A 73 8.49 -20.13 5.02
CA THR A 73 8.88 -21.27 4.19
C THR A 73 9.40 -22.47 5.00
N ASP A 74 9.42 -22.37 6.33
CA ASP A 74 9.81 -23.45 7.22
C ASP A 74 8.74 -24.55 7.28
N LEU A 75 8.91 -25.59 6.45
CA LEU A 75 7.96 -26.70 6.32
C LEU A 75 7.73 -27.46 7.63
N ASP A 76 8.67 -27.44 8.57
CA ASP A 76 8.47 -28.07 9.88
C ASP A 76 7.46 -27.29 10.72
N GLN A 77 7.33 -25.97 10.49
CA GLN A 77 6.36 -25.10 11.16
C GLN A 77 5.03 -25.02 10.41
N ILE A 78 5.06 -24.88 9.09
CA ILE A 78 3.86 -24.61 8.27
C ILE A 78 3.26 -25.87 7.63
N GLY A 79 3.98 -26.99 7.65
CA GLY A 79 3.58 -28.26 7.06
C GLY A 79 3.73 -28.33 5.54
N PHE A 80 3.16 -27.37 4.80
CA PHE A 80 3.27 -27.29 3.34
C PHE A 80 3.01 -25.88 2.81
N LEU A 81 3.68 -25.52 1.71
CA LEU A 81 3.44 -24.26 1.00
C LEU A 81 2.05 -24.24 0.35
N TRP A 82 1.53 -23.03 0.14
CA TRP A 82 0.27 -22.79 -0.58
C TRP A 82 -0.97 -23.37 0.12
N CYS A 83 -0.88 -23.68 1.41
CA CYS A 83 -2.04 -24.09 2.18
C CYS A 83 -3.06 -22.95 2.31
N ASN A 84 -4.34 -23.30 2.45
CA ASN A 84 -5.34 -22.31 2.82
C ASN A 84 -5.04 -21.77 4.23
N SER A 85 -5.03 -20.46 4.37
CA SER A 85 -4.60 -19.70 5.55
C SER A 85 -3.09 -19.65 5.80
N CYS A 86 -2.24 -20.25 4.96
CA CYS A 86 -0.80 -20.06 5.06
C CYS A 86 -0.44 -18.61 4.78
N ARG A 87 0.50 -18.04 5.54
CA ARG A 87 0.99 -16.68 5.27
C ARG A 87 2.10 -16.70 4.23
N TRP A 88 2.20 -15.63 3.47
CA TRP A 88 3.19 -15.43 2.42
C TRP A 88 3.38 -13.93 2.17
N ALA A 89 4.47 -13.57 1.51
CA ALA A 89 4.71 -12.20 1.09
C ALA A 89 3.95 -11.91 -0.21
N ASP A 90 3.03 -10.95 -0.15
CA ASP A 90 2.15 -10.61 -1.28
C ASP A 90 2.67 -9.40 -2.06
N GLY A 91 3.38 -8.51 -1.38
CA GLY A 91 3.95 -7.30 -1.98
C GLY A 91 5.00 -6.66 -1.10
N ALA A 92 5.83 -5.82 -1.72
CA ALA A 92 6.72 -4.91 -1.01
C ALA A 92 6.87 -3.61 -1.79
N TRP A 93 7.21 -2.54 -1.10
CA TRP A 93 7.37 -1.23 -1.70
C TRP A 93 8.42 -0.42 -0.94
N TYR A 94 9.30 0.25 -1.68
CA TYR A 94 10.07 1.38 -1.16
C TYR A 94 9.20 2.63 -1.20
N VAL A 95 9.09 3.32 -0.07
CA VAL A 95 8.23 4.50 0.12
C VAL A 95 9.13 5.71 0.40
N PRO A 96 9.57 6.44 -0.64
CA PRO A 96 10.60 7.48 -0.49
C PRO A 96 10.20 8.58 0.49
N GLY A 97 8.93 9.00 0.45
CA GLY A 97 8.41 10.08 1.31
C GLY A 97 8.47 9.76 2.81
N GLN A 98 8.62 8.47 3.18
CA GLN A 98 8.79 8.04 4.57
C GLN A 98 10.22 7.56 4.87
N GLY A 99 11.07 7.36 3.84
CA GLY A 99 12.37 6.70 4.01
C GLY A 99 12.22 5.26 4.54
N MET A 100 11.16 4.57 4.13
CA MET A 100 10.78 3.26 4.68
C MET A 100 10.44 2.26 3.58
N ILE A 101 10.40 1.00 3.97
CA ILE A 101 9.90 -0.11 3.15
C ILE A 101 8.68 -0.70 3.83
N ALA A 102 7.61 -0.92 3.05
CA ALA A 102 6.44 -1.67 3.46
C ALA A 102 6.50 -3.06 2.84
N ILE A 103 6.20 -4.09 3.62
CA ILE A 103 6.06 -5.47 3.15
C ILE A 103 4.71 -6.00 3.58
N ASP A 104 3.91 -6.44 2.61
CA ASP A 104 2.60 -7.02 2.87
C ASP A 104 2.71 -8.54 3.08
N ILE A 105 2.24 -9.00 4.23
CA ILE A 105 2.22 -10.42 4.59
C ILE A 105 0.76 -10.83 4.78
N ASN A 106 0.22 -11.45 3.75
CA ASN A 106 -1.18 -11.87 3.72
C ASN A 106 -1.33 -13.36 3.95
N ALA A 107 -2.55 -13.77 4.30
CA ALA A 107 -2.91 -15.17 4.26
C ALA A 107 -3.31 -15.56 2.83
N HIS A 108 -2.88 -16.72 2.34
CA HIS A 108 -3.40 -17.33 1.14
C HIS A 108 -4.80 -17.86 1.42
N CYS A 109 -5.80 -17.44 0.66
CA CYS A 109 -7.20 -17.69 0.99
C CYS A 109 -7.92 -18.35 -0.19
N ALA A 110 -8.60 -19.47 0.07
CA ALA A 110 -9.58 -20.03 -0.85
C ALA A 110 -10.99 -19.53 -0.53
N GLY A 111 -11.79 -19.31 -1.57
CA GLY A 111 -13.20 -18.93 -1.42
C GLY A 111 -13.41 -17.42 -1.32
N LYS A 112 -14.12 -16.96 -0.29
CA LYS A 112 -14.77 -15.64 -0.22
C LYS A 112 -14.00 -14.58 0.61
N GLY A 113 -12.66 -14.67 0.67
CA GLY A 113 -11.79 -13.69 1.35
C GLY A 113 -11.05 -14.20 2.60
N CYS A 114 -10.12 -13.38 3.10
CA CYS A 114 -9.14 -13.72 4.15
C CYS A 114 -9.55 -13.41 5.59
N GLY A 115 -10.70 -12.79 5.80
CA GLY A 115 -11.08 -12.24 7.11
C GLY A 115 -10.40 -10.91 7.34
N VAL A 116 -9.77 -10.74 8.50
CA VAL A 116 -9.09 -9.47 8.82
C VAL A 116 -7.87 -9.29 7.91
N VAL A 117 -7.85 -8.16 7.20
CA VAL A 117 -6.67 -7.74 6.42
C VAL A 117 -5.67 -7.11 7.40
N MET A 118 -4.45 -7.62 7.39
CA MET A 118 -3.39 -7.14 8.28
C MET A 118 -2.70 -5.93 7.63
N PRO A 119 -2.27 -4.92 8.41
CA PRO A 119 -1.44 -3.86 7.87
C PRO A 119 -0.06 -4.42 7.48
N PRO A 120 0.64 -3.78 6.52
CA PRO A 120 1.98 -4.18 6.13
C PRO A 120 2.96 -4.03 7.31
N ARG A 121 4.02 -4.83 7.28
CA ARG A 121 5.19 -4.69 8.15
C ARG A 121 6.08 -3.59 7.59
N TRP A 122 6.50 -2.65 8.45
CA TRP A 122 7.30 -1.51 8.06
C TRP A 122 8.74 -1.64 8.53
N TYR A 123 9.67 -1.17 7.70
CA TYR A 123 11.11 -1.17 7.96
C TYR A 123 11.71 0.18 7.63
N ASN A 124 12.69 0.62 8.41
CA ASN A 124 13.53 1.74 8.02
C ASN A 124 14.36 1.34 6.78
N ALA A 125 14.32 2.13 5.70
CA ALA A 125 14.99 1.75 4.45
C ALA A 125 16.53 1.75 4.56
N ALA A 126 17.12 2.57 5.42
CA ALA A 126 18.58 2.63 5.58
C ALA A 126 19.11 1.50 6.48
N THR A 127 18.37 1.11 7.53
CA THR A 127 18.85 0.13 8.52
C THR A 127 18.23 -1.26 8.37
N MET A 128 17.08 -1.38 7.70
CA MET A 128 16.23 -2.58 7.70
C MET A 128 15.75 -3.00 9.10
N GLU A 129 15.77 -2.08 10.06
CA GLU A 129 15.15 -2.31 11.37
C GLU A 129 13.63 -2.19 11.27
N ALA A 130 12.91 -3.09 11.94
CA ALA A 130 11.46 -3.06 11.98
C ALA A 130 10.94 -1.82 12.70
N VAL A 131 9.92 -1.19 12.14
CA VAL A 131 9.23 -0.03 12.71
C VAL A 131 8.10 -0.52 13.60
N ASP A 132 7.96 0.09 14.78
CA ASP A 132 6.85 -0.20 15.69
C ASP A 132 5.50 0.04 14.99
N ALA A 133 4.60 -0.95 15.04
CA ALA A 133 3.30 -0.89 14.37
C ALA A 133 2.44 0.30 14.82
N THR A 134 2.61 0.80 16.05
CA THR A 134 1.90 1.97 16.58
C THR A 134 2.38 3.28 15.94
N ALA A 135 3.64 3.33 15.51
CA ALA A 135 4.25 4.49 14.84
C ALA A 135 4.33 4.33 13.31
N ALA A 136 4.03 3.14 12.80
CA ALA A 136 4.07 2.85 11.37
C ALA A 136 2.99 3.64 10.61
N PRO A 137 3.32 4.23 9.43
CA PRO A 137 2.34 4.94 8.62
C PRO A 137 1.30 3.98 8.04
N GLU A 138 0.16 4.52 7.60
CA GLU A 138 -0.87 3.77 6.89
C GLU A 138 -0.56 3.79 5.39
N LEU A 139 -0.40 2.62 4.78
CA LEU A 139 -0.28 2.52 3.32
C LEU A 139 -1.60 2.94 2.68
N GLN A 140 -1.56 3.89 1.75
CA GLN A 140 -2.76 4.41 1.11
C GLN A 140 -3.19 3.51 -0.05
N ALA A 141 -4.49 3.50 -0.35
CA ALA A 141 -4.99 2.77 -1.51
C ALA A 141 -4.50 3.45 -2.78
N ASP A 142 -3.74 2.73 -3.61
CA ASP A 142 -3.16 3.23 -4.85
C ASP A 142 -3.32 2.19 -5.95
N CYS A 143 -3.58 2.66 -7.17
CA CYS A 143 -3.56 1.85 -8.39
C CYS A 143 -2.31 2.13 -9.24
N GLY A 144 -1.46 3.06 -8.80
CA GLY A 144 -0.19 3.37 -9.41
C GLY A 144 0.89 2.34 -9.09
N SER A 145 2.02 2.50 -9.75
CA SER A 145 3.26 1.80 -9.39
C SER A 145 4.04 2.52 -8.28
N ALA A 146 3.56 3.69 -7.84
CA ALA A 146 4.23 4.56 -6.88
C ALA A 146 3.33 4.73 -5.65
N VAL A 147 3.49 3.82 -4.69
CA VAL A 147 2.68 3.84 -3.48
C VAL A 147 2.96 5.07 -2.62
N SER A 148 1.94 5.48 -1.87
CA SER A 148 2.04 6.53 -0.87
C SER A 148 1.60 6.01 0.48
N ALA A 149 2.09 6.65 1.55
CA ALA A 149 1.74 6.30 2.91
C ALA A 149 1.42 7.55 3.73
N ALA A 150 0.34 7.48 4.50
CA ALA A 150 -0.08 8.52 5.40
C ALA A 150 0.59 8.32 6.76
N GLY A 151 1.49 9.23 7.12
CA GLY A 151 2.03 9.32 8.48
C GLY A 151 1.05 10.05 9.42
N LEU A 152 1.61 10.76 10.38
CA LEU A 152 0.84 11.63 11.27
C LEU A 152 0.17 12.78 10.52
N VAL A 153 -1.09 13.04 10.85
CA VAL A 153 -1.78 14.28 10.51
C VAL A 153 -2.08 15.01 11.81
N GLY A 154 -1.30 16.05 12.10
CA GLY A 154 -1.28 16.64 13.44
C GLY A 154 -0.73 15.64 14.47
N ASP A 155 -1.55 15.27 15.45
CA ASP A 155 -1.23 14.34 16.53
C ASP A 155 -1.94 12.97 16.41
N ARG A 156 -2.42 12.63 15.20
CA ARG A 156 -3.27 11.46 14.95
C ARG A 156 -2.79 10.62 13.77
N TYR A 157 -3.03 9.32 13.87
CA TYR A 157 -2.98 8.38 12.75
C TYR A 157 -4.39 8.06 12.25
N TYR A 158 -4.55 7.94 10.93
CA TYR A 158 -5.79 7.58 10.28
C TYR A 158 -5.59 6.25 9.58
N ARG A 159 -6.25 5.20 10.06
CA ARG A 159 -5.96 3.84 9.68
C ARG A 159 -7.21 3.12 9.19
N ASN A 160 -7.11 2.52 8.00
CA ASN A 160 -8.16 1.66 7.50
C ASN A 160 -8.03 0.29 8.16
N ARG A 161 -9.15 -0.27 8.63
CA ARG A 161 -9.24 -1.63 9.11
C ARG A 161 -10.31 -2.35 8.32
N MET A 162 -9.89 -3.38 7.60
CA MET A 162 -10.73 -4.12 6.68
C MET A 162 -10.94 -5.55 7.18
N TYR A 163 -12.18 -6.00 7.07
CA TYR A 163 -12.54 -7.40 7.14
C TYR A 163 -13.13 -7.80 5.79
N ASP A 164 -12.53 -8.77 5.13
CA ASP A 164 -12.98 -9.32 3.85
C ASP A 164 -13.20 -10.82 3.97
N ARG A 165 -14.43 -11.23 4.33
CA ARG A 165 -14.82 -12.64 4.25
C ARG A 165 -16.33 -12.79 4.10
N TYR A 166 -16.81 -13.19 2.93
CA TYR A 166 -18.23 -13.24 2.51
C TYR A 166 -18.94 -11.88 2.51
N VAL A 167 -18.53 -10.98 3.40
CA VAL A 167 -18.91 -9.58 3.55
C VAL A 167 -17.63 -8.77 3.69
N VAL A 168 -17.68 -7.52 3.19
CA VAL A 168 -16.59 -6.56 3.32
C VAL A 168 -17.03 -5.49 4.32
N TYR A 169 -16.27 -5.34 5.40
CA TYR A 169 -16.37 -4.21 6.30
C TYR A 169 -15.10 -3.40 6.21
N THR A 170 -15.24 -2.09 6.12
CA THR A 170 -14.12 -1.16 6.09
C THR A 170 -14.39 -0.06 7.09
N ASN A 171 -13.48 0.11 8.03
CA ASN A 171 -13.63 1.00 9.16
C ASN A 171 -12.42 1.94 9.23
N LEU A 172 -12.67 3.22 9.47
CA LEU A 172 -11.62 4.19 9.72
C LEU A 172 -11.40 4.32 11.22
N TYR A 173 -10.22 3.98 11.67
CA TYR A 173 -9.74 4.21 13.02
C TYR A 173 -8.91 5.49 13.07
N VAL A 174 -9.10 6.26 14.13
CA VAL A 174 -8.29 7.43 14.44
C VAL A 174 -7.56 7.15 15.73
N ASP A 175 -6.25 6.95 15.64
CA ASP A 175 -5.40 6.55 16.76
C ASP A 175 -4.55 7.73 17.24
N ASP A 176 -4.22 7.74 18.53
CA ASP A 176 -3.25 8.66 19.11
C ASP A 176 -1.79 8.25 18.83
N LEU A 177 -0.84 9.04 19.33
CA LEU A 177 0.60 8.76 19.18
C LEU A 177 1.06 7.46 19.85
N ALA A 178 0.28 6.90 20.78
CA ALA A 178 0.55 5.62 21.42
C ALA A 178 -0.15 4.44 20.71
N GLY A 179 -0.79 4.70 19.56
CA GLY A 179 -1.53 3.71 18.79
C GLY A 179 -2.85 3.29 19.46
N GLN A 180 -3.38 4.08 20.39
CA GLN A 180 -4.67 3.82 21.01
C GLN A 180 -5.80 4.49 20.23
N PRO A 181 -6.92 3.79 19.98
CA PRO A 181 -8.03 4.36 19.23
C PRO A 181 -8.71 5.47 20.03
N ILE A 182 -8.69 6.69 19.50
CA ILE A 182 -9.44 7.85 20.00
C ILE A 182 -10.91 7.72 19.59
N THR A 183 -11.15 7.39 18.32
CA THR A 183 -12.49 7.18 17.77
C THR A 183 -12.40 6.31 16.52
N TRP A 184 -13.54 5.82 16.05
CA TRP A 184 -13.61 5.04 14.82
C TRP A 184 -14.96 5.23 14.12
N ARG A 185 -15.03 4.93 12.82
CA ARG A 185 -16.25 5.02 12.01
C ARG A 185 -16.45 3.74 11.22
N ASP A 186 -17.57 3.07 11.51
CA ASP A 186 -18.08 1.95 10.72
C ASP A 186 -18.36 2.37 9.27
N GLY A 187 -17.95 1.52 8.32
CA GLY A 187 -18.30 1.69 6.90
C GLY A 187 -17.64 2.89 6.20
N LEU A 188 -16.68 3.54 6.86
CA LEU A 188 -15.90 4.63 6.29
C LEU A 188 -14.48 4.15 6.04
N SER A 189 -13.96 4.44 4.84
CA SER A 189 -12.58 4.18 4.47
C SER A 189 -12.06 5.32 3.59
N THR A 190 -10.84 5.74 3.86
CA THR A 190 -10.15 6.75 3.05
C THR A 190 -9.31 6.04 2.00
N GLU A 191 -9.52 6.37 0.72
CA GLU A 191 -8.58 5.99 -0.34
C GLU A 191 -7.28 6.79 -0.17
N PHE A 192 -7.42 8.08 0.13
CA PHE A 192 -6.30 8.98 0.31
C PHE A 192 -6.46 9.86 1.55
N VAL A 193 -5.39 10.03 2.32
CA VAL A 193 -5.27 10.92 3.46
C VAL A 193 -4.25 11.99 3.10
N ASN A 194 -4.69 13.24 2.99
CA ASN A 194 -3.82 14.35 2.68
C ASN A 194 -3.43 15.11 3.95
N ALA A 195 -2.19 14.90 4.39
CA ALA A 195 -1.64 15.59 5.55
C ALA A 195 -1.47 17.10 5.34
N ASN A 196 -1.29 17.57 4.10
CA ASN A 196 -1.13 18.99 3.78
C ASN A 196 -2.43 19.78 3.92
N THR A 197 -3.57 19.13 3.69
CA THR A 197 -4.89 19.79 3.78
C THR A 197 -5.69 19.38 5.02
N GLY A 198 -5.29 18.31 5.71
CA GLY A 198 -6.06 17.75 6.81
C GLY A 198 -7.36 17.08 6.33
N GLN A 199 -7.37 16.55 5.10
CA GLN A 199 -8.57 16.00 4.46
C GLN A 199 -8.43 14.52 4.13
N GLY A 200 -9.53 13.78 4.27
CA GLY A 200 -9.67 12.40 3.84
C GLY A 200 -10.52 12.32 2.58
N TYR A 201 -10.08 11.54 1.61
CA TYR A 201 -10.73 11.37 0.31
C TYR A 201 -11.27 9.95 0.25
N LEU A 202 -12.59 9.82 0.10
CA LEU A 202 -13.29 8.54 0.21
C LEU A 202 -13.56 7.96 -1.17
N PHE A 203 -13.63 6.62 -1.24
CA PHE A 203 -13.93 5.86 -2.47
C PHE A 203 -15.21 6.30 -3.19
N ASP A 204 -16.19 6.82 -2.46
CA ASP A 204 -17.48 7.24 -3.03
C ASP A 204 -17.51 8.69 -3.51
N GLY A 205 -16.38 9.40 -3.47
CA GLY A 205 -16.23 10.74 -4.01
C GLY A 205 -16.48 11.84 -2.98
N ARG A 206 -16.68 11.51 -1.70
CA ARG A 206 -16.74 12.50 -0.63
C ARG A 206 -15.35 12.88 -0.13
N VAL A 207 -15.20 14.13 0.27
CA VAL A 207 -14.06 14.64 1.02
C VAL A 207 -14.51 14.95 2.44
N ILE A 208 -13.77 14.48 3.43
CA ILE A 208 -14.02 14.74 4.85
C ILE A 208 -12.91 15.58 5.46
N ASP A 209 -13.27 16.41 6.44
CA ASP A 209 -12.30 17.01 7.35
C ASP A 209 -11.82 15.95 8.35
N LEU A 210 -10.51 15.75 8.47
CA LEU A 210 -9.95 14.68 9.32
C LEU A 210 -10.09 14.99 10.82
N ALA A 211 -10.19 16.26 11.21
CA ALA A 211 -10.33 16.63 12.62
C ALA A 211 -11.71 16.27 13.17
N THR A 212 -12.77 16.50 12.38
CA THR A 212 -14.19 16.32 12.75
C THR A 212 -14.84 15.08 12.14
N LEU A 213 -14.22 14.48 11.11
CA LEU A 213 -14.77 13.42 10.26
C LEU A 213 -16.08 13.81 9.56
N SER A 214 -16.31 15.11 9.37
CA SER A 214 -17.51 15.62 8.68
C SER A 214 -17.25 15.80 7.19
N PRO A 215 -18.23 15.53 6.31
CA PRO A 215 -18.11 15.84 4.89
C PRO A 215 -17.93 17.34 4.67
N ILE A 216 -16.96 17.72 3.86
CA ILE A 216 -16.63 19.12 3.52
C ILE A 216 -16.63 19.40 2.02
N GLY A 217 -16.73 18.36 1.20
CA GLY A 217 -16.71 18.53 -0.25
C GLY A 217 -16.80 17.22 -1.01
N GLN A 218 -16.51 17.32 -2.30
CA GLN A 218 -16.46 16.19 -3.22
C GLN A 218 -15.17 16.24 -4.02
N TRP A 219 -14.70 15.07 -4.41
CA TRP A 219 -13.60 14.87 -5.36
C TRP A 219 -14.06 13.87 -6.41
N PRO A 220 -13.45 13.85 -7.60
CA PRO A 220 -13.68 12.76 -8.53
C PRO A 220 -13.13 11.49 -7.86
N ALA A 221 -14.02 10.65 -7.31
CA ALA A 221 -13.61 9.38 -6.70
C ALA A 221 -12.84 8.59 -7.75
N ALA A 222 -11.53 8.54 -7.60
CA ALA A 222 -10.62 8.03 -8.60
C ALA A 222 -9.56 7.26 -7.86
N CYS A 223 -9.16 6.13 -8.42
CA CYS A 223 -8.04 5.42 -7.84
C CYS A 223 -6.79 6.28 -8.07
N VAL A 224 -6.13 6.66 -6.97
CA VAL A 224 -4.89 7.43 -7.04
C VAL A 224 -3.86 6.61 -7.81
N LEU A 225 -2.97 7.29 -8.52
CA LEU A 225 -1.81 6.73 -9.23
C LEU A 225 -0.49 7.36 -8.74
N GLY A 226 -0.59 8.51 -8.08
CA GLY A 226 0.55 9.27 -7.59
C GLY A 226 0.13 10.62 -7.01
N TYR A 227 0.99 11.17 -6.16
CA TYR A 227 0.78 12.43 -5.48
C TYR A 227 2.03 13.31 -5.54
N ASP A 228 1.91 14.49 -6.13
CA ASP A 228 2.92 15.55 -6.16
C ASP A 228 2.60 16.54 -5.04
N ALA A 229 3.17 16.30 -3.85
CA ALA A 229 2.94 17.11 -2.66
C ALA A 229 3.48 18.54 -2.80
N GLU A 230 4.53 18.75 -3.60
CA GLU A 230 5.12 20.08 -3.83
C GLU A 230 4.17 20.97 -4.63
N ARG A 231 3.49 20.39 -5.62
CA ARG A 231 2.51 21.10 -6.45
C ARG A 231 1.08 21.01 -5.93
N GLY A 232 0.82 20.17 -4.93
CA GLY A 232 -0.52 19.90 -4.41
C GLY A 232 -1.43 19.24 -5.46
N LEU A 233 -0.90 18.30 -6.24
CA LEU A 233 -1.61 17.62 -7.31
C LEU A 233 -1.67 16.11 -7.07
N LEU A 234 -2.87 15.54 -7.19
CA LEU A 234 -3.09 14.10 -7.26
C LEU A 234 -3.33 13.70 -8.71
N PHE A 235 -2.77 12.57 -9.10
CA PHE A 235 -3.02 11.92 -10.38
C PHE A 235 -3.85 10.68 -10.10
N GLY A 236 -4.96 10.50 -10.82
CA GLY A 236 -5.87 9.38 -10.57
C GLY A 236 -6.54 8.89 -11.83
N LYS A 237 -7.09 7.68 -11.80
CA LYS A 237 -7.81 7.08 -12.91
C LYS A 237 -9.20 6.62 -12.50
N ARG A 238 -10.18 6.86 -13.37
CA ARG A 238 -11.51 6.26 -13.30
C ARG A 238 -12.11 6.11 -14.69
N GLU A 239 -12.75 4.97 -14.93
CA GLU A 239 -13.52 4.70 -16.16
C GLU A 239 -12.72 4.98 -17.45
N GLY A 240 -11.44 4.64 -17.45
CA GLY A 240 -10.54 4.85 -18.59
C GLY A 240 -10.06 6.29 -18.78
N SER A 241 -10.47 7.22 -17.92
CA SER A 241 -10.01 8.61 -17.91
C SER A 241 -8.91 8.84 -16.88
N LEU A 242 -7.91 9.62 -17.25
CA LEU A 242 -6.87 10.13 -16.35
C LEU A 242 -7.30 11.51 -15.82
N TYR A 243 -7.19 11.70 -14.51
CA TYR A 243 -7.51 12.93 -13.79
C TYR A 243 -6.24 13.56 -13.23
N VAL A 244 -6.18 14.89 -13.30
CA VAL A 244 -5.26 15.72 -12.53
C VAL A 244 -6.11 16.53 -11.57
N ILE A 245 -5.92 16.31 -10.28
CA ILE A 245 -6.80 16.80 -9.22
C ILE A 245 -5.98 17.74 -8.33
N ALA A 246 -6.37 19.00 -8.24
CA ALA A 246 -5.78 19.92 -7.28
C ALA A 246 -6.29 19.61 -5.87
N GLU A 247 -5.40 19.46 -4.89
CA GLU A 247 -5.75 19.04 -3.52
C GLU A 247 -6.67 20.03 -2.79
N ARG A 248 -6.65 21.30 -3.19
CA ARG A 248 -7.48 22.36 -2.59
C ARG A 248 -8.77 22.62 -3.36
N GLY A 249 -8.97 21.89 -4.47
CA GLY A 249 -10.11 22.07 -5.37
C GLY A 249 -10.17 23.46 -6.00
N GLY A 250 -11.31 23.72 -6.64
CA GLY A 250 -11.75 25.06 -7.04
C GLY A 250 -12.74 25.63 -6.01
N PRO A 251 -13.26 26.85 -6.21
CA PRO A 251 -14.32 27.39 -5.35
C PRO A 251 -15.51 26.43 -5.29
N VAL A 252 -16.02 26.19 -4.08
CA VAL A 252 -17.22 25.36 -3.85
C VAL A 252 -18.39 26.02 -4.59
N PRO A 253 -19.05 25.35 -5.54
CA PRO A 253 -20.30 25.86 -6.10
C PRO A 253 -21.29 26.06 -4.96
N GLN A 254 -21.92 27.24 -4.86
CA GLN A 254 -23.08 27.39 -3.98
C GLN A 254 -24.15 26.41 -4.46
N VAL A 255 -24.35 25.34 -3.70
CA VAL A 255 -25.48 24.44 -3.88
C VAL A 255 -26.60 25.06 -3.05
N ASP A 256 -27.69 25.44 -3.71
CA ASP A 256 -28.89 25.86 -2.98
C ASP A 256 -29.29 24.75 -2.01
N PRO A 257 -29.65 25.08 -0.75
CA PRO A 257 -30.14 24.08 0.18
C PRO A 257 -31.29 23.30 -0.48
N PRO A 258 -31.42 21.98 -0.23
CA PRO A 258 -32.54 21.21 -0.73
C PRO A 258 -33.82 21.96 -0.36
N ALA A 259 -34.69 22.22 -1.34
CA ALA A 259 -35.99 22.81 -1.05
C ALA A 259 -36.65 21.96 0.04
N ASP A 260 -37.17 22.61 1.10
CA ASP A 260 -37.89 21.95 2.17
C ASP A 260 -38.98 21.08 1.53
N GLN A 261 -38.74 19.77 1.44
CA GLN A 261 -39.77 18.85 1.03
C GLN A 261 -40.65 18.64 2.26
N PRO A 262 -41.93 19.03 2.23
CA PRO A 262 -42.83 18.65 3.31
C PRO A 262 -42.82 17.13 3.40
N LEU A 263 -42.51 16.62 4.59
CA LEU A 263 -42.56 15.19 4.89
C LEU A 263 -43.97 14.66 4.55
N PRO A 264 -44.08 13.44 3.99
CA PRO A 264 -45.37 12.77 3.78
C PRO A 264 -46.07 12.44 5.10
#